data_AF-A0A7J9GUH8-F1
#
_entry.id   AF-A0A7J9GUH8-F1
#
_cell.length_a   1.000
_cell.length_b   1.000
_cell.length_c   1.000
_cell.angle_alpha   90.00
_cell.angle_beta   90.00
_cell.angle_gamma   90.00
#
_symmetry.space_group_name_H-M   'P 1'
#
loop_
_entity.id
_entity.type
_entity.pdbx_description
1 polymer ?
#
loop_
_entity_poly.entity_id
_entity_poly.type
_entity_poly.pdbx_seq_one_letter_code
_entity_poly.pdbx_strand_id
1 'polypeptide(L)'
;VHGLNEEQLAAKQVEIIDIASAETDYWSYAIGSSSFDFSKFKSTKSGRGPLLDGWQDNYRPVMTAYKLVTIDAPYWGFGYRLEQALLAGERALFIESHRNCFGWIDEWFGLTMQQIRELEQQGDCLLNEKISKPVLLTDAADCEQRFTHSSERQVQQVVHT
;
A
#
# COMPACT_ATOMS: atom_id res chain seq x y z
N VAL A 1 -20.74 -11.54 3.77
CA VAL A 1 -19.29 -11.60 4.11
C VAL A 1 -19.03 -11.20 5.56
N HIS A 2 -19.44 -10.02 6.05
CA HIS A 2 -19.12 -9.57 7.42
C HIS A 2 -20.23 -9.75 8.48
N GLY A 3 -21.35 -10.43 8.16
CA GLY A 3 -22.41 -10.69 9.15
C GLY A 3 -23.14 -9.44 9.68
N LEU A 4 -23.21 -8.36 8.89
CA LEU A 4 -23.90 -7.13 9.27
C LEU A 4 -25.42 -7.33 9.33
N ASN A 5 -26.07 -6.62 10.26
CA ASN A 5 -27.53 -6.58 10.34
C ASN A 5 -28.14 -5.72 9.22
N GLU A 6 -29.47 -5.75 9.05
CA GLU A 6 -30.16 -5.05 7.95
C GLU A 6 -29.90 -3.52 7.97
N GLU A 7 -29.89 -2.91 9.14
CA GLU A 7 -29.65 -1.47 9.30
C GLU A 7 -28.24 -1.07 8.87
N GLN A 8 -27.23 -1.80 9.32
CA GLN A 8 -25.83 -1.60 8.93
C GLN A 8 -25.62 -1.87 7.44
N LEU A 9 -26.31 -2.86 6.88
CA LEU A 9 -26.27 -3.16 5.45
C LEU A 9 -26.89 -2.05 4.59
N ALA A 10 -27.91 -1.37 5.10
CA ALA A 10 -28.52 -0.23 4.42
C ALA A 10 -27.66 1.04 4.51
N ALA A 11 -26.96 1.23 5.63
CA ALA A 11 -26.10 2.39 5.86
C ALA A 11 -24.73 2.29 5.19
N LYS A 12 -24.23 1.08 4.91
CA LYS A 12 -22.90 0.90 4.32
C LYS A 12 -22.83 1.48 2.90
N GLN A 13 -21.69 2.08 2.59
CA GLN A 13 -21.30 2.38 1.22
C GLN A 13 -20.33 1.30 0.73
N VAL A 14 -20.53 0.82 -0.50
CA VAL A 14 -19.61 -0.14 -1.13
C VAL A 14 -18.83 0.60 -2.21
N GLU A 15 -17.52 0.53 -2.11
CA GLU A 15 -16.60 1.06 -3.11
C GLU A 15 -15.75 -0.07 -3.69
N ILE A 16 -15.60 -0.07 -5.01
CA ILE A 16 -14.72 -1.00 -5.73
C ILE A 16 -13.44 -0.26 -6.04
N ILE A 17 -12.31 -0.81 -5.57
CA ILE A 17 -10.99 -0.26 -5.80
C ILE A 17 -10.34 -0.97 -7.00
N ASP A 18 -9.92 -0.20 -8.01
CA ASP A 18 -9.11 -0.70 -9.11
C ASP A 18 -7.68 -0.16 -9.01
N ILE A 19 -6.72 -1.08 -8.81
CA ILE A 19 -5.30 -0.74 -8.68
C ILE A 19 -4.68 -0.22 -9.98
N ALA A 20 -5.28 -0.55 -11.14
CA ALA A 20 -4.81 -0.12 -12.45
C ALA A 20 -5.36 1.26 -12.85
N SER A 21 -6.35 1.79 -12.10
CA SER A 21 -6.91 3.12 -12.37
C SER A 21 -5.83 4.19 -12.29
N ALA A 22 -5.89 5.19 -13.17
CA ALA A 22 -4.99 6.35 -13.18
C ALA A 22 -5.47 7.51 -12.30
N GLU A 23 -6.58 7.34 -11.59
CA GLU A 23 -7.12 8.38 -10.71
C GLU A 23 -6.10 8.76 -9.61
N THR A 24 -5.91 10.06 -9.45
CA THR A 24 -5.04 10.64 -8.42
C THR A 24 -5.79 11.76 -7.72
N ASP A 25 -5.76 11.72 -6.39
CA ASP A 25 -6.33 12.74 -5.53
C ASP A 25 -5.28 13.25 -4.53
N TYR A 26 -5.67 14.21 -3.70
CA TYR A 26 -4.80 14.77 -2.66
C TYR A 26 -4.22 13.69 -1.73
N TRP A 27 -5.03 12.70 -1.36
CA TRP A 27 -4.61 11.63 -0.45
C TRP A 27 -3.63 10.67 -1.10
N SER A 28 -3.80 10.38 -2.39
CA SER A 28 -2.86 9.59 -3.19
C SER A 28 -1.47 10.25 -3.24
N TYR A 29 -1.43 11.58 -3.33
CA TYR A 29 -0.18 12.34 -3.21
C TYR A 29 0.40 12.28 -1.80
N ALA A 30 -0.42 12.47 -0.76
CA ALA A 30 0.02 12.51 0.64
C ALA A 30 0.55 11.16 1.13
N ILE A 31 -0.04 10.04 0.70
CA ILE A 31 0.42 8.68 1.01
C ILE A 31 1.69 8.31 0.21
N GLY A 32 1.89 8.96 -0.94
CA GLY A 32 2.95 8.65 -1.89
C GLY A 32 2.46 7.67 -2.94
N SER A 33 2.95 7.84 -4.17
CA SER A 33 2.53 7.04 -5.32
C SER A 33 3.55 5.98 -5.67
N SER A 34 3.06 4.82 -6.10
CA SER A 34 3.88 3.74 -6.62
C SER A 34 4.66 4.21 -7.84
N SER A 35 5.94 3.83 -7.92
CA SER A 35 6.79 4.17 -9.07
C SER A 35 6.51 3.30 -10.30
N PHE A 36 5.67 2.27 -10.16
CA PHE A 36 5.35 1.31 -11.21
C PHE A 36 4.28 1.84 -12.17
N ASP A 37 4.53 1.69 -13.47
CA ASP A 37 3.52 1.86 -14.51
C ASP A 37 2.87 0.50 -14.80
N PHE A 38 1.71 0.23 -14.21
CA PHE A 38 1.02 -1.06 -14.35
C PHE A 38 0.54 -1.39 -15.77
N SER A 39 0.41 -0.37 -16.64
CA SER A 39 0.09 -0.59 -18.05
C SER A 39 1.26 -1.20 -18.84
N LYS A 40 2.47 -1.15 -18.27
CA LYS A 40 3.70 -1.69 -18.87
C LYS A 40 4.35 -2.78 -18.04
N PHE A 41 4.16 -2.76 -16.73
CA PHE A 41 4.78 -3.69 -15.81
C PHE A 41 4.30 -5.12 -16.05
N LYS A 42 5.25 -6.04 -16.24
CA LYS A 42 5.00 -7.46 -16.32
C LYS A 42 6.00 -8.21 -15.45
N SER A 43 5.48 -9.00 -14.53
CA SER A 43 6.24 -9.86 -13.63
C SER A 43 7.06 -10.89 -14.41
N THR A 44 8.33 -11.00 -14.08
CA THR A 44 9.23 -12.00 -14.67
C THR A 44 9.04 -13.38 -14.05
N LYS A 45 8.69 -13.46 -12.75
CA LYS A 45 8.51 -14.74 -12.05
C LYS A 45 7.12 -15.34 -12.26
N SER A 46 6.08 -14.52 -12.19
CA SER A 46 4.68 -14.99 -12.29
C SER A 46 4.07 -14.79 -13.68
N GLY A 47 4.69 -13.97 -14.54
CA GLY A 47 4.17 -13.64 -15.87
C GLY A 47 2.95 -12.70 -15.87
N ARG A 48 2.51 -12.25 -14.70
CA ARG A 48 1.33 -11.37 -14.54
C ARG A 48 1.58 -9.94 -15.02
N GLY A 49 0.51 -9.28 -15.44
CA GLY A 49 0.56 -7.97 -16.07
C GLY A 49 0.88 -8.05 -17.58
N PRO A 50 0.86 -6.91 -18.29
CA PRO A 50 0.42 -5.59 -17.82
C PRO A 50 -1.08 -5.52 -17.48
N LEU A 51 -1.44 -4.66 -16.54
CA LEU A 51 -2.84 -4.42 -16.18
C LEU A 51 -3.42 -3.34 -17.09
N LEU A 52 -4.17 -3.78 -18.10
CA LEU A 52 -4.91 -2.92 -19.02
C LEU A 52 -6.38 -2.81 -18.59
N ASP A 53 -7.15 -1.95 -19.26
CA ASP A 53 -8.59 -1.83 -19.01
C ASP A 53 -9.28 -3.19 -19.11
N GLY A 54 -10.07 -3.53 -18.08
CA GLY A 54 -10.73 -4.83 -17.99
C GLY A 54 -9.79 -6.01 -17.65
N TRP A 55 -8.61 -5.76 -17.06
CA TRP A 55 -7.68 -6.82 -16.66
C TRP A 55 -8.33 -7.88 -15.76
N GLN A 56 -9.28 -7.48 -14.91
CA GLN A 56 -9.97 -8.36 -13.96
C GLN A 56 -10.67 -9.56 -14.63
N ASP A 57 -11.13 -9.39 -15.87
CA ASP A 57 -11.79 -10.45 -16.64
C ASP A 57 -10.81 -11.42 -17.32
N ASN A 58 -9.61 -10.93 -17.64
CA ASN A 58 -8.64 -11.63 -18.48
C ASN A 58 -7.57 -12.41 -17.69
N TYR A 59 -7.37 -12.08 -16.41
CA TYR A 59 -6.37 -12.75 -15.58
C TYR A 59 -7.01 -13.80 -14.64
N ARG A 60 -6.28 -14.90 -14.42
CA ARG A 60 -6.61 -15.92 -13.40
C ARG A 60 -5.32 -16.47 -12.78
N PRO A 61 -5.32 -16.81 -11.47
CA PRO A 61 -6.37 -16.57 -10.50
C PRO A 61 -6.48 -15.09 -10.09
N VAL A 62 -7.71 -14.66 -9.74
CA VAL A 62 -8.02 -13.35 -9.17
C VAL A 62 -8.70 -13.59 -7.82
N MET A 63 -8.34 -12.77 -6.83
CA MET A 63 -8.96 -12.75 -5.51
C MET A 63 -9.57 -11.38 -5.24
N THR A 64 -10.49 -11.33 -4.28
CA THR A 64 -11.11 -10.08 -3.83
C THR A 64 -11.04 -10.03 -2.31
N ALA A 65 -10.46 -8.95 -1.78
CA ALA A 65 -10.44 -8.67 -0.36
C ALA A 65 -11.61 -7.73 -0.01
N TYR A 66 -12.51 -8.17 0.88
CA TYR A 66 -13.58 -7.33 1.41
C TYR A 66 -13.10 -6.68 2.72
N LYS A 67 -12.73 -5.39 2.66
CA LYS A 67 -12.29 -4.62 3.82
C LYS A 67 -13.43 -3.73 4.31
N LEU A 68 -14.00 -4.08 5.46
CA LEU A 68 -15.01 -3.25 6.12
C LEU A 68 -14.32 -2.22 7.00
N VAL A 69 -14.52 -0.94 6.72
CA VAL A 69 -13.99 0.18 7.50
C VAL A 69 -15.14 0.89 8.19
N THR A 70 -15.03 1.04 9.51
CA THR A 70 -15.97 1.82 10.33
C THR A 70 -15.17 2.90 11.04
N ILE A 71 -15.52 4.15 10.80
CA ILE A 71 -14.90 5.30 11.45
C ILE A 71 -15.98 5.99 12.28
N ASP A 72 -15.67 6.18 13.56
CA ASP A 72 -16.49 6.94 14.49
C ASP A 72 -15.59 8.03 15.08
N ALA A 73 -15.83 9.28 14.68
CA ALA A 73 -15.09 10.43 15.18
C ALA A 73 -16.03 11.37 15.93
N PRO A 74 -16.28 11.13 17.23
CA PRO A 74 -17.24 11.88 18.04
C PRO A 74 -16.68 13.25 18.45
N TYR A 75 -16.40 14.10 17.47
CA TYR A 75 -15.84 15.43 17.65
C TYR A 75 -16.90 16.51 17.35
N TRP A 76 -17.11 17.41 18.31
CA TRP A 76 -18.12 18.45 18.19
C TRP A 76 -17.83 19.40 17.01
N GLY A 77 -18.84 19.65 16.18
CA GLY A 77 -18.80 20.59 15.06
C GLY A 77 -18.19 20.06 13.75
N PHE A 78 -17.20 19.16 13.81
CA PHE A 78 -16.47 18.69 12.61
C PHE A 78 -16.37 17.18 12.44
N GLY A 79 -16.99 16.36 13.30
CA GLY A 79 -16.93 14.89 13.26
C GLY A 79 -17.13 14.31 11.85
N TYR A 80 -18.22 14.67 11.18
CA TYR A 80 -18.49 14.19 9.82
C TYR A 80 -17.37 14.52 8.81
N ARG A 81 -16.84 15.75 8.82
CA ARG A 81 -15.76 16.13 7.89
C ARG A 81 -14.47 15.38 8.20
N LEU A 82 -14.20 15.12 9.47
CA LEU A 82 -13.06 14.32 9.89
C LEU A 82 -13.22 12.85 9.48
N GLU A 83 -14.39 12.27 9.66
CA GLU A 83 -14.71 10.91 9.20
C GLU A 83 -14.52 10.77 7.68
N GLN A 84 -15.02 11.72 6.89
CA GLN A 84 -14.84 11.71 5.44
C GLN A 84 -13.35 11.83 5.05
N ALA A 85 -12.59 12.67 5.74
CA ALA A 85 -11.16 12.81 5.50
C ALA A 85 -10.39 11.51 5.82
N LEU A 86 -10.71 10.85 6.93
CA LEU A 86 -10.10 9.58 7.31
C LEU A 86 -10.49 8.46 6.35
N LEU A 87 -11.76 8.38 5.93
CA LEU A 87 -12.20 7.41 4.91
C LEU A 87 -11.46 7.59 3.58
N ALA A 88 -11.27 8.84 3.13
CA ALA A 88 -10.52 9.13 1.91
C ALA A 88 -9.03 8.77 2.05
N GLY A 89 -8.43 9.01 3.23
CA GLY A 89 -7.06 8.58 3.54
C GLY A 89 -6.91 7.06 3.52
N GLU A 90 -7.81 6.32 4.18
CA GLU A 90 -7.83 4.85 4.19
C GLU A 90 -8.01 4.26 2.79
N ARG A 91 -8.89 4.86 1.98
CA ARG A 91 -9.07 4.48 0.57
C ARG A 91 -7.76 4.61 -0.21
N ALA A 92 -7.10 5.75 -0.13
CA ALA A 92 -5.82 5.98 -0.80
C ALA A 92 -4.74 5.00 -0.31
N LEU A 93 -4.69 4.75 1.00
CA LEU A 93 -3.79 3.76 1.60
C LEU A 93 -4.03 2.36 1.04
N PHE A 94 -5.29 1.93 0.91
CA PHE A 94 -5.59 0.62 0.32
C PHE A 94 -5.22 0.53 -1.14
N ILE A 95 -5.50 1.55 -1.96
CA ILE A 95 -5.09 1.57 -3.36
C ILE A 95 -3.58 1.38 -3.46
N GLU A 96 -2.84 2.24 -2.77
CA GLU A 96 -1.39 2.28 -2.87
C GLU A 96 -0.74 1.01 -2.29
N SER A 97 -1.27 0.50 -1.18
CA SER A 97 -0.83 -0.77 -0.62
C SER A 97 -0.98 -1.90 -1.64
N HIS A 98 -2.12 -2.01 -2.33
CA HIS A 98 -2.35 -3.06 -3.34
C HIS A 98 -1.64 -2.82 -4.68
N ARG A 99 -1.25 -1.58 -4.98
CA ARG A 99 -0.35 -1.27 -6.09
C ARG A 99 1.06 -1.76 -5.80
N ASN A 100 1.61 -1.42 -4.64
CA ASN A 100 2.96 -1.79 -4.23
C ASN A 100 3.14 -3.29 -4.09
N CYS A 101 2.20 -3.91 -3.41
CA CYS A 101 1.77 -5.28 -3.56
C CYS A 101 2.04 -5.88 -4.95
N PHE A 102 1.24 -5.49 -5.95
CA PHE A 102 1.39 -6.04 -7.28
C PHE A 102 2.72 -5.67 -7.96
N GLY A 103 3.21 -4.44 -7.77
CA GLY A 103 4.46 -3.96 -8.34
C GLY A 103 5.69 -4.72 -7.85
N TRP A 104 5.68 -5.13 -6.58
CA TRP A 104 6.73 -5.93 -5.99
C TRP A 104 6.53 -7.43 -6.21
N ILE A 105 5.63 -7.87 -7.10
CA ILE A 105 5.27 -9.30 -7.22
C ILE A 105 6.44 -10.27 -7.36
N ASP A 106 7.49 -9.86 -8.06
CA ASP A 106 8.68 -10.67 -8.26
C ASP A 106 9.51 -10.88 -6.99
N GLU A 107 9.31 -10.11 -5.92
CA GLU A 107 10.08 -10.23 -4.69
C GLU A 107 9.48 -11.29 -3.74
N TRP A 108 8.14 -11.48 -3.68
CA TRP A 108 7.48 -12.48 -2.81
C TRP A 108 7.11 -13.74 -3.53
N PHE A 109 6.83 -13.66 -4.83
CA PHE A 109 6.24 -14.78 -5.51
C PHE A 109 7.18 -16.00 -5.41
N GLY A 110 6.71 -17.05 -4.74
CA GLY A 110 7.47 -18.26 -4.44
C GLY A 110 8.14 -18.32 -3.06
N LEU A 111 7.98 -17.30 -2.20
CA LEU A 111 8.46 -17.37 -0.81
C LEU A 111 7.67 -18.38 0.02
N THR A 112 8.39 -19.04 0.94
CA THR A 112 7.80 -19.92 1.95
C THR A 112 7.34 -19.13 3.16
N MET A 113 6.37 -19.66 3.92
CA MET A 113 5.95 -19.03 5.19
C MET A 113 7.08 -18.88 6.21
N GLN A 114 8.10 -19.75 6.17
CA GLN A 114 9.26 -19.60 7.04
C GLN A 114 10.06 -18.35 6.67
N GLN A 115 10.35 -18.15 5.39
CA GLN A 115 11.07 -16.96 4.90
C GLN A 115 10.30 -15.67 5.20
N ILE A 116 8.96 -15.69 5.08
CA ILE A 116 8.11 -14.55 5.43
C ILE A 116 8.28 -14.19 6.92
N ARG A 117 8.25 -15.18 7.83
CA ARG A 117 8.46 -14.94 9.27
C ARG A 117 9.85 -14.41 9.60
N GLU A 118 10.89 -14.87 8.88
CA GLU A 118 12.25 -14.35 9.04
C GLU A 118 12.34 -12.88 8.59
N LEU A 119 11.67 -12.52 7.48
CA LEU A 119 11.58 -11.13 7.00
C LEU A 119 10.81 -10.24 7.97
N GLU A 120 9.69 -10.71 8.53
CA GLU A 120 8.92 -9.99 9.55
C GLU A 120 9.79 -9.68 10.78
N GLN A 121 10.53 -10.67 11.30
CA GLN A 121 11.43 -10.47 12.45
C GLN A 121 12.54 -9.46 12.16
N GLN A 122 13.14 -9.52 10.97
CA GLN A 122 14.15 -8.54 10.54
C GLN A 122 13.54 -7.14 10.41
N GLY A 123 12.34 -7.04 9.83
CA GLY A 123 11.58 -5.81 9.70
C GLY A 123 11.29 -5.17 11.06
N ASP A 124 10.79 -5.94 12.01
CA ASP A 124 10.49 -5.49 13.37
C ASP A 124 11.74 -4.93 14.07
N CYS A 125 12.87 -5.62 13.96
CA CYS A 125 14.14 -5.16 14.52
C CYS A 125 14.56 -3.80 13.91
N LEU A 126 14.52 -3.67 12.60
CA LEU A 126 14.92 -2.45 11.88
C LEU A 126 13.96 -1.28 12.16
N LEU A 127 12.66 -1.54 12.24
CA LEU A 127 11.66 -0.53 12.58
C LEU A 127 11.86 -0.03 14.01
N ASN A 128 12.08 -0.93 14.97
CA ASN A 128 12.37 -0.55 16.35
C ASN A 128 13.65 0.29 16.48
N GLU A 129 14.70 -0.02 15.72
CA GLU A 129 15.92 0.80 15.69
C GLU A 129 15.65 2.21 15.13
N LYS A 130 14.88 2.32 14.04
CA LYS A 130 14.56 3.60 13.40
C LYS A 130 13.62 4.46 14.24
N ILE A 131 12.65 3.85 14.91
CA ILE A 131 11.69 4.57 15.77
C ILE A 131 12.36 5.01 17.08
N SER A 132 13.25 4.19 17.66
CA SER A 132 13.96 4.50 18.91
C SER A 132 15.04 5.57 18.75
N LYS A 133 15.51 5.83 17.52
CA LYS A 133 16.32 7.00 17.17
C LYS A 133 15.40 8.09 16.61
N PRO A 134 14.78 8.95 17.45
CA PRO A 134 13.99 10.05 16.93
C PRO A 134 14.89 10.90 16.03
N VAL A 135 14.51 11.00 14.75
CA VAL A 135 15.09 11.95 13.81
C VAL A 135 14.83 13.34 14.39
N LEU A 136 15.83 13.93 15.02
CA LEU A 136 15.90 15.37 15.22
C LEU A 136 15.89 15.98 13.82
N LEU A 137 14.73 16.52 13.43
CA LEU A 137 14.63 17.45 12.32
C LEU A 137 15.41 18.71 12.72
N THR A 138 16.70 18.74 12.39
CA THR A 138 17.44 19.98 12.16
C THR A 138 18.39 19.78 10.99
N ASP A 139 18.07 20.54 9.95
CA ASP A 139 18.91 21.08 8.90
C ASP A 139 19.20 20.23 7.65
N ALA A 140 18.68 20.76 6.54
CA ALA A 140 18.72 20.29 5.16
C ALA A 140 20.12 20.30 4.51
N ALA A 141 21.19 20.18 5.29
CA ALA A 141 22.58 20.23 4.81
C ALA A 141 23.29 18.88 4.81
N ASP A 142 22.74 17.83 5.43
CA ASP A 142 23.45 16.54 5.62
C ASP A 142 22.99 15.41 4.67
N CYS A 143 21.97 15.67 3.82
CA CYS A 143 21.48 14.70 2.84
C CYS A 143 22.42 14.56 1.62
N GLU A 144 23.16 15.60 1.26
CA GLU A 144 23.97 15.61 0.03
C GLU A 144 25.38 15.01 0.16
N GLN A 145 25.90 14.77 1.37
CA GLN A 145 27.27 14.24 1.54
C GLN A 145 27.37 12.73 1.76
N ARG A 146 26.25 12.03 1.98
CA ARG A 146 26.24 10.56 2.12
C ARG A 146 26.01 9.80 0.82
N PHE A 147 25.72 10.49 -0.29
CA PHE A 147 25.46 9.89 -1.60
C PHE A 147 26.71 9.62 -2.47
N THR A 148 27.91 10.10 -2.10
CA THR A 148 29.10 10.03 -2.97
C THR A 148 30.11 8.92 -2.63
N HIS A 149 29.94 8.15 -1.54
CA HIS A 149 30.90 7.08 -1.17
C HIS A 149 30.31 5.66 -1.07
N SER A 150 29.11 5.40 -1.60
CA SER A 150 28.54 4.05 -1.62
C SER A 150 27.96 3.65 -2.99
N SER A 151 28.60 4.10 -4.06
CA SER A 151 28.38 3.57 -5.41
C SER A 151 29.29 2.36 -5.62
N GLU A 152 28.83 1.17 -5.21
CA GLU A 152 29.11 -0.14 -5.85
C GLU A 152 28.59 -1.29 -4.96
N ARG A 153 27.38 -1.79 -5.28
CA ARG A 153 26.89 -3.18 -5.23
C ARG A 153 25.39 -3.25 -4.89
N GLN A 154 24.63 -3.55 -5.94
CA GLN A 154 23.41 -4.36 -6.00
C GLN A 154 22.50 -4.43 -4.76
N VAL A 155 21.40 -3.66 -4.85
CA VAL A 155 19.99 -4.11 -4.86
C VAL A 155 19.59 -5.21 -3.87
N GLN A 156 18.71 -4.89 -2.91
CA GLN A 156 17.32 -5.37 -2.82
C GLN A 156 16.73 -5.00 -1.44
N GLN A 157 15.55 -4.36 -1.40
CA GLN A 157 14.72 -4.31 -0.20
C GLN A 157 13.24 -4.42 -0.58
N VAL A 158 12.53 -5.18 0.23
CA VAL A 158 11.40 -6.07 -0.10
C VAL A 158 10.15 -5.70 0.71
N VAL A 159 8.95 -5.66 0.10
CA VAL A 159 7.63 -5.56 0.80
C VAL A 159 6.50 -6.19 -0.06
N HIS A 160 5.50 -6.89 0.52
CA HIS A 160 4.39 -7.54 -0.22
C HIS A 160 2.97 -7.49 0.31
N THR A 161 2.09 -7.01 -0.57
CA THR A 161 1.03 -7.74 -1.31
C THR A 161 -0.14 -8.45 -0.67
#